data_AF-A0A7C7L0K3-F1
#
_entry.id   AF-A0A7C7L0K3-F1
#
_cell.length_a   1.000
_cell.length_b   1.000
_cell.length_c   1.000
_cell.angle_alpha   90.00
_cell.angle_beta   90.00
_cell.angle_gamma   90.00
#
_symmetry.space_group_name_H-M   'P 1'
#
loop_
_entity.id
_entity.type
_entity.pdbx_description
1 polymer ?
#
loop_
_entity_poly.entity_id
_entity_poly.type
_entity_poly.pdbx_seq_one_letter_code
_entity_poly.pdbx_strand_id
1 'polypeptide(L)' 'ASELPDGLERVAQMFGFANAEWEIYHAPLGDYSTPGLHGFVGSAVAAIIGIAIVAGSVYLLGKLLARRGGSANATHR' A
#
# COMPACT_ATOMS: atom_id res chain seq x y z
N ALA A 1 -9.26 11.95 -9.61
CA ALA A 1 -8.64 13.19 -9.12
C ALA A 1 -9.67 14.31 -9.19
N SER A 2 -9.63 15.27 -8.25
CA SER A 2 -10.45 16.48 -8.28
C SER A 2 -9.82 17.51 -9.22
N GLU A 3 -10.61 18.37 -9.87
CA GLU A 3 -10.11 19.40 -10.80
C GLU A 3 -9.52 20.63 -10.07
N LEU A 4 -9.77 20.76 -8.76
CA LEU A 4 -9.21 21.85 -7.94
C LEU A 4 -7.93 21.42 -7.24
N PRO A 5 -6.91 22.30 -7.16
CA PRO A 5 -5.67 22.01 -6.45
C PRO A 5 -5.99 21.70 -4.99
N ASP A 6 -5.39 20.62 -4.50
CA ASP A 6 -5.56 20.27 -3.09
C ASP A 6 -4.88 21.31 -2.19
N GLY A 7 -5.14 21.23 -0.89
CA GLY A 7 -4.60 22.20 0.07
C GLY A 7 -3.07 22.25 0.09
N LEU A 8 -2.39 21.13 -0.16
CA LEU A 8 -0.93 21.06 -0.20
C LEU A 8 -0.39 21.60 -1.52
N GLU A 9 -1.06 21.33 -2.62
CA GLU A 9 -0.72 21.81 -3.96
C GLU A 9 -0.86 23.33 -4.05
N ARG A 10 -1.87 23.90 -3.38
CA ARG A 10 -2.02 25.35 -3.23
C ARG A 10 -0.86 25.97 -2.44
N VAL A 11 -0.41 25.32 -1.36
CA VAL A 11 0.76 25.75 -0.59
C VAL A 11 2.03 25.66 -1.44
N ALA A 12 2.21 24.55 -2.16
CA ALA A 12 3.35 24.36 -3.05
C ALA A 12 3.41 25.42 -4.16
N GLN A 13 2.26 25.83 -4.70
CA GLN A 13 2.17 26.95 -5.64
C GLN A 13 2.54 28.29 -4.98
N MET A 14 2.03 28.57 -3.78
CA MET A 14 2.30 29.83 -3.06
C MET A 14 3.79 30.02 -2.74
N PHE A 15 4.48 28.94 -2.41
CA PHE A 15 5.90 28.96 -2.03
C PHE A 15 6.85 28.55 -3.17
N GLY A 16 6.32 28.30 -4.38
CA GLY A 16 7.12 28.06 -5.59
C GLY A 16 7.82 26.70 -5.65
N PHE A 17 7.40 25.71 -4.87
CA PHE A 17 8.00 24.36 -4.86
C PHE A 17 7.12 23.29 -5.51
N ALA A 18 6.02 23.67 -6.17
CA ALA A 18 5.13 22.73 -6.86
C ALA A 18 5.84 21.84 -7.90
N ASN A 19 6.92 22.30 -8.53
CA ASN A 19 7.70 21.53 -9.52
C ASN A 19 9.01 20.95 -8.94
N ALA A 20 9.21 21.02 -7.62
CA ALA A 20 10.42 20.52 -6.97
C ALA A 20 10.34 19.04 -6.61
N GLU A 21 9.30 18.33 -7.07
CA GLU A 21 9.15 16.90 -6.89
C GLU A 21 10.29 16.15 -7.59
N TRP A 22 10.94 15.27 -6.83
CA TRP A 22 11.92 14.33 -7.37
C TRP A 22 11.53 12.91 -6.99
N GLU A 23 11.10 12.14 -7.97
CA GLU A 23 10.72 10.75 -7.78
C GLU A 23 11.98 9.85 -7.79
N ILE A 24 12.37 9.35 -6.62
CA ILE A 24 13.55 8.48 -6.45
C ILE A 24 13.23 7.04 -6.89
N TYR A 25 11.98 6.62 -6.77
CA TYR A 25 11.51 5.29 -7.10
C TYR A 25 10.06 5.33 -7.56
N HIS A 26 9.77 4.74 -8.73
CA HIS A 26 8.42 4.63 -9.24
C HIS A 26 7.61 3.60 -8.44
N ALA A 27 6.52 4.06 -7.83
CA ALA A 27 5.60 3.17 -7.13
C ALA A 27 4.89 2.23 -8.12
N PRO A 28 4.89 0.90 -7.88
CA PRO A 28 4.26 -0.08 -8.79
C PRO A 28 2.74 0.12 -8.99
N LEU A 29 2.09 0.78 -8.03
CA LEU A 29 0.66 1.09 -8.02
C LEU A 29 0.43 2.58 -7.66
N GLY A 30 1.20 3.47 -8.28
CA GLY A 30 1.02 4.92 -8.14
C GLY A 30 -0.40 5.36 -8.50
N ASP A 31 -0.94 6.35 -7.80
CA ASP A 31 -2.27 6.92 -8.01
C ASP A 31 -3.43 5.90 -7.99
N TYR A 32 -3.25 4.78 -7.27
CA TYR A 32 -4.20 3.66 -7.27
C TYR A 32 -4.48 3.09 -8.67
N SER A 33 -3.54 3.30 -9.60
CA SER A 33 -3.62 2.79 -10.96
C SER A 33 -2.85 1.48 -11.08
N THR A 34 -3.39 0.53 -11.84
CA THR A 34 -2.67 -0.71 -12.18
C THR A 34 -2.09 -0.56 -13.58
N PRO A 35 -0.79 -0.84 -13.79
CA PRO A 35 -0.18 -0.74 -15.11
C PRO A 35 -0.95 -1.58 -16.15
N GLY A 36 -1.40 -0.93 -17.22
CA GLY A 36 -2.16 -1.58 -18.31
C GLY A 36 -3.68 -1.68 -18.09
N LEU A 37 -4.21 -1.23 -16.95
CA LEU A 37 -5.65 -1.18 -16.67
C LEU A 37 -6.07 0.25 -16.31
N HIS A 38 -7.02 0.79 -17.08
CA HIS A 38 -7.51 2.16 -16.89
C HIS A 38 -8.85 2.20 -16.16
N GLY A 39 -9.12 3.33 -15.49
CA GLY A 39 -10.41 3.62 -14.87
C GLY A 39 -10.72 2.77 -13.63
N PHE A 40 -12.02 2.59 -13.36
CA PHE A 40 -12.52 1.93 -12.15
C PHE A 40 -11.97 0.51 -11.96
N VAL A 41 -11.83 -0.24 -13.05
CA VAL A 41 -11.30 -1.61 -13.02
C VAL A 41 -9.86 -1.61 -12.50
N GLY A 42 -9.03 -0.66 -12.94
CA GLY A 42 -7.65 -0.59 -12.50
C GLY A 42 -7.51 -0.32 -11.00
N SER A 43 -8.36 0.57 -10.46
CA SER A 43 -8.41 0.90 -9.04
C SER A 43 -8.95 -0.25 -8.19
N ALA A 44 -9.99 -0.95 -8.65
CA ALA A 44 -10.53 -2.12 -7.96
C ALA A 44 -9.49 -3.25 -7.87
N VAL A 45 -8.72 -3.48 -8.95
CA VAL A 45 -7.64 -4.48 -8.96
C VAL A 45 -6.51 -4.07 -8.01
N ALA A 46 -6.09 -2.79 -7.99
CA ALA A 46 -5.09 -2.30 -7.05
C ALA A 46 -5.52 -2.55 -5.59
N ALA A 47 -6.79 -2.28 -5.26
CA ALA A 47 -7.33 -2.51 -3.92
C ALA A 47 -7.33 -4.00 -3.54
N ILE A 48 -7.75 -4.89 -4.44
CA ILE A 48 -7.74 -6.34 -4.21
C ILE A 48 -6.32 -6.84 -3.95
N ILE A 49 -5.35 -6.39 -4.75
CA ILE A 49 -3.93 -6.74 -4.57
C ILE A 49 -3.45 -6.31 -3.19
N GLY A 50 -3.74 -5.06 -2.79
CA GLY A 50 -3.39 -4.55 -1.46
C GLY A 50 -3.96 -5.39 -0.33
N ILE A 51 -5.25 -5.73 -0.39
CA ILE A 51 -5.93 -6.59 0.60
C ILE A 51 -5.26 -7.97 0.67
N ALA A 52 -4.99 -8.59 -0.48
CA ALA A 52 -4.37 -9.91 -0.54
C ALA A 52 -2.98 -9.92 0.09
N ILE A 53 -2.17 -8.88 -0.17
CA ILE A 53 -0.83 -8.75 0.42
C ILE A 53 -0.91 -8.62 1.95
N VAL A 54 -1.78 -7.74 2.46
CA VAL A 54 -1.93 -7.54 3.90
C VAL A 54 -2.46 -8.79 4.58
N ALA A 55 -3.53 -9.38 4.06
CA ALA A 55 -4.12 -10.61 4.60
C ALA A 55 -3.12 -11.77 4.59
N GLY A 56 -2.39 -11.95 3.49
CA GLY A 56 -1.34 -12.95 3.37
C GLY A 56 -0.21 -12.72 4.38
N SER A 57 0.23 -11.48 4.55
CA SER A 57 1.29 -11.12 5.50
C SER A 57 0.87 -11.42 6.94
N VAL A 58 -0.33 -11.01 7.35
CA VAL A 58 -0.87 -11.30 8.69
C VAL A 58 -1.00 -12.80 8.91
N TYR A 59 -1.52 -13.54 7.94
CA TYR A 59 -1.64 -15.00 8.02
C TYR A 59 -0.27 -15.68 8.18
N LEU A 60 0.71 -15.30 7.36
CA LEU A 60 2.06 -15.87 7.41
C LEU A 60 2.76 -15.55 8.74
N LEU A 61 2.63 -14.32 9.24
CA LEU A 61 3.15 -13.91 10.54
C LEU A 61 2.49 -14.71 11.66
N GLY A 62 1.16 -14.79 11.68
CA GLY A 62 0.42 -15.58 12.68
C GLY A 62 0.83 -17.05 12.68
N LYS A 63 0.97 -17.66 11.50
CA LYS A 63 1.48 -19.02 11.34
C LYS A 63 2.91 -19.18 11.85
N LEU A 64 3.81 -18.23 11.58
CA LEU A 64 5.19 -18.29 12.05
C LEU A 64 5.27 -18.18 13.58
N LEU A 65 4.47 -17.31 14.18
CA LEU A 65 4.39 -17.16 15.64
C LEU A 65 3.78 -18.40 16.31
N ALA A 66 2.71 -18.97 15.75
CA ALA A 66 2.08 -20.18 16.26
C ALA A 66 3.04 -21.39 16.26
N ARG A 67 3.91 -21.49 15.25
CA ARG A 67 4.95 -22.55 15.18
C ARG A 67 5.99 -22.45 16.29
N ARG A 68 6.25 -21.25 16.85
CA ARG A 68 7.17 -21.06 17.98
C ARG A 68 6.51 -21.30 19.35
N GLY A 69 5.20 -21.10 19.47
CA GLY A 69 4.44 -21.35 20.71
C GLY A 69 4.14 -22.83 20.99
N GLY A 70 4.21 -23.70 19.97
CA GLY A 70 3.88 -25.12 20.10
C GLY A 70 4.92 -26.00 20.80
N SER A 71 6.16 -25.53 21.02
CA SER A 71 7.21 -26.31 21.69
C SER A 71 7.20 -26.19 23.22
N ALA A 72 6.40 -25.30 23.81
CA ALA A 72 6.39 -25.06 25.25
C ALA A 72 5.39 -25.93 26.04
N ASN A 73 4.55 -26.75 25.37
CA ASN A 73 3.46 -27.48 26.02
C ASN A 73 3.57 -29.01 25.98
N ALA A 74 4.76 -29.54 25.66
CA ALA A 74 5.01 -30.99 25.55
C ALA A 74 5.62 -31.64 26.83
N THR A 75 5.73 -30.91 27.95
CA THR A 75 6.39 -31.42 29.17
C THR A 75 5.42 -31.74 30.31
N HIS A 76 4.12 -31.85 30.05
CA HIS A 76 3.16 -32.23 31.11
C HIS A 76 1.99 -33.07 30.57
N ARG A 77 2.30 -34.24 30.00
CA ARG A 77 1.37 -35.37 29.91
C ARG A 77 2.09 -36.65 30.27
#